data_AF-A0A1Z5KCV0-F1
#
_entry.id   AF-A0A1Z5KCV0-F1
#
_cell.length_a   1.000
_cell.length_b   1.000
_cell.length_c   1.000
_cell.angle_alpha   90.00
_cell.angle_beta   90.00
_cell.angle_gamma   90.00
#
_symmetry.space_group_name_H-M   'P 1'
#
loop_
_entity.id
_entity.type
_entity.pdbx_description
1 polymer ?
#
loop_
_entity_poly.entity_id
_entity_poly.type
_entity_poly.pdbx_seq_one_letter_code
_entity_poly.pdbx_strand_id
1 'polypeptide(L)'
;MIGHKMPFYIAMRGTNLVLSSSSSAFFSSRSFDPYRAAKELLGLPPSQTSPTPKELRVAYFTAAKRCHPDLQPQSNRDLVELFHQITSAYELLQKGNNTNDWTDVGITDDEEATFRVACKEQLGLTAETVEESKQNPMFREWLQGKTDAAYFWQNFLANHGGFAPMLRPKPQLTASSSARTLRRRKR
;
A
#
# COMPACT_ATOMS: atom_id res chain seq x y z
N MET A 1 -21.26 -65.94 -34.63
CA MET A 1 -21.68 -66.61 -33.38
C MET A 1 -22.03 -65.50 -32.41
N ILE A 2 -23.30 -65.09 -32.31
CA ILE A 2 -24.40 -65.72 -31.55
C ILE A 2 -24.14 -65.68 -30.04
N GLY A 3 -25.02 -64.98 -29.30
CA GLY A 3 -25.31 -65.23 -27.89
C GLY A 3 -25.20 -63.98 -27.01
N HIS A 4 -26.25 -63.17 -26.80
CA HIS A 4 -27.44 -63.35 -25.95
C HIS A 4 -27.33 -62.76 -24.52
N LYS A 5 -28.32 -61.89 -24.23
CA LYS A 5 -29.09 -61.68 -22.97
C LYS A 5 -28.59 -60.67 -21.90
N MET A 6 -29.28 -59.52 -21.93
CA MET A 6 -29.97 -58.74 -20.87
C MET A 6 -30.35 -59.49 -19.55
N PRO A 7 -31.02 -58.86 -18.55
CA PRO A 7 -30.75 -57.64 -17.77
C PRO A 7 -30.91 -57.91 -16.23
N PHE A 8 -30.58 -56.97 -15.34
CA PHE A 8 -31.17 -56.95 -13.98
C PHE A 8 -31.47 -55.51 -13.54
N TYR A 9 -32.76 -55.27 -13.26
CA TYR A 9 -33.32 -54.13 -12.56
C TYR A 9 -33.16 -54.32 -11.05
N ILE A 10 -32.79 -53.28 -10.32
CA ILE A 10 -33.24 -53.06 -8.94
C ILE A 10 -33.61 -51.58 -8.79
N ALA A 11 -34.91 -51.34 -8.63
CA ALA A 11 -35.47 -50.09 -8.14
C ALA A 11 -35.50 -50.13 -6.61
N MET A 12 -35.05 -49.08 -5.92
CA MET A 12 -35.46 -48.77 -4.55
C MET A 12 -35.66 -47.26 -4.39
N ARG A 13 -36.73 -46.95 -3.66
CA ARG A 13 -37.40 -45.67 -3.47
C ARG A 13 -36.62 -44.76 -2.51
N GLY A 14 -36.70 -43.44 -2.71
CA GLY A 14 -36.18 -42.44 -1.78
C GLY A 14 -36.97 -41.14 -1.80
N THR A 15 -38.05 -41.12 -1.01
CA THR A 15 -38.71 -39.98 -0.33
C THR A 15 -38.67 -38.57 -0.94
N ASN A 16 -39.85 -38.08 -1.30
CA ASN A 16 -40.20 -36.65 -1.31
C ASN A 16 -39.98 -36.03 0.08
N LEU A 17 -39.19 -34.96 0.16
CA LEU A 17 -39.28 -33.98 1.24
C LEU A 17 -39.73 -32.66 0.64
N VAL A 18 -40.96 -32.30 0.99
CA VAL A 18 -41.53 -30.97 0.85
C VAL A 18 -40.89 -30.09 1.91
N LEU A 19 -40.17 -29.03 1.50
CA LEU A 19 -39.93 -27.88 2.36
C LEU A 19 -40.36 -26.61 1.63
N SER A 20 -41.62 -26.24 1.85
CA SER A 20 -42.03 -24.85 1.87
C SER A 20 -41.35 -24.16 3.05
N SER A 21 -40.64 -23.06 2.79
CA SER A 21 -40.79 -21.78 3.49
C SER A 21 -39.56 -20.90 3.26
N SER A 22 -39.81 -19.75 2.64
CA SER A 22 -39.39 -18.44 3.12
C SER A 22 -37.97 -18.32 3.65
N SER A 23 -37.09 -17.84 2.80
CA SER A 23 -36.14 -16.81 3.19
C SER A 23 -35.91 -15.95 1.96
N SER A 24 -36.73 -14.90 1.84
CA SER A 24 -36.32 -13.69 1.15
C SER A 24 -34.95 -13.34 1.72
N ALA A 25 -33.91 -13.71 0.99
CA ALA A 25 -32.56 -13.28 1.27
C ALA A 25 -32.62 -11.77 1.31
N PHE A 26 -32.66 -11.23 2.51
CA PHE A 26 -32.21 -9.89 2.79
C PHE A 26 -30.79 -9.88 2.22
N PHE A 27 -30.65 -9.40 0.98
CA PHE A 27 -29.43 -8.78 0.53
C PHE A 27 -29.21 -7.62 1.49
N SER A 28 -28.65 -7.93 2.67
CA SER A 28 -27.83 -6.99 3.40
C SER A 28 -26.72 -6.66 2.42
N SER A 29 -26.94 -5.60 1.66
CA SER A 29 -25.87 -4.79 1.11
C SER A 29 -25.00 -4.44 2.31
N ARG A 30 -24.03 -5.31 2.63
CA ARG A 30 -22.93 -4.97 3.52
C ARG A 30 -22.41 -3.69 2.92
N SER A 31 -22.63 -2.59 3.61
CA SER A 31 -22.03 -1.31 3.28
C SER A 31 -20.55 -1.59 3.11
N PHE A 32 -20.08 -1.50 1.87
CA PHE A 32 -18.68 -1.68 1.56
C PHE A 32 -17.98 -0.51 2.24
N ASP A 33 -17.33 -0.78 3.36
CA ASP A 33 -16.51 0.19 4.06
C ASP A 33 -15.10 0.12 3.46
N PRO A 34 -14.73 1.07 2.57
CA PRO A 34 -13.42 1.05 1.92
C PRO A 34 -12.29 1.21 2.94
N TYR A 35 -12.53 1.84 4.10
CA TYR A 35 -11.53 1.98 5.16
C TYR A 35 -11.27 0.65 5.85
N ARG A 36 -12.31 -0.17 6.04
CA ARG A 36 -12.15 -1.52 6.58
C ARG A 36 -11.35 -2.40 5.63
N ALA A 37 -11.69 -2.40 4.34
CA ALA A 37 -10.96 -3.15 3.33
C ALA A 37 -9.48 -2.71 3.24
N ALA A 38 -9.22 -1.39 3.33
CA ALA A 38 -7.86 -0.86 3.35
C ALA A 38 -7.06 -1.31 4.59
N LYS A 39 -7.67 -1.37 5.78
CA LYS A 39 -7.03 -1.92 6.99
C LYS A 39 -6.69 -3.40 6.81
N GLU A 40 -7.62 -4.19 6.28
CA GLU A 40 -7.41 -5.62 6.02
C GLU A 40 -6.25 -5.84 5.02
N LEU A 41 -6.17 -5.05 3.95
CA LEU A 41 -5.07 -5.11 2.97
C LEU A 41 -3.69 -4.82 3.59
N LEU A 42 -3.62 -3.90 4.55
CA LEU A 42 -2.38 -3.57 5.26
C LEU A 42 -2.09 -4.51 6.45
N GLY A 43 -2.97 -5.46 6.74
CA GLY A 43 -2.85 -6.36 7.88
C GLY A 43 -3.11 -5.69 9.23
N LEU A 44 -3.81 -4.55 9.25
CA LEU A 44 -4.22 -3.86 10.47
C LEU A 44 -5.51 -4.48 11.02
N PRO A 45 -5.68 -4.54 12.35
CA PRO A 45 -6.88 -5.11 12.96
C PRO A 45 -8.12 -4.27 12.60
N PRO A 46 -9.23 -4.90 12.18
CA PRO A 46 -10.44 -4.19 11.76
C PRO A 46 -11.13 -3.46 12.91
N SER A 47 -10.86 -3.86 14.16
CA SER A 47 -11.38 -3.23 15.38
C SER A 47 -10.67 -1.92 15.74
N GLN A 48 -9.48 -1.64 15.18
CA GLN A 48 -8.74 -0.42 15.49
C GLN A 48 -9.36 0.77 14.77
N THR A 49 -9.87 1.74 15.52
CA THR A 49 -10.58 2.91 14.97
C THR A 49 -9.63 3.81 14.17
N SER A 50 -8.45 4.14 14.72
CA SER A 50 -7.45 5.02 14.11
C SER A 50 -6.02 4.48 14.32
N PRO A 51 -5.35 3.97 13.27
CA PRO A 51 -3.94 3.58 13.37
C PRO A 51 -3.05 4.81 13.55
N THR A 52 -2.00 4.70 14.36
CA THR A 52 -1.01 5.79 14.48
C THR A 52 -0.21 5.94 13.18
N PRO A 53 0.33 7.14 12.85
CA PRO A 53 1.15 7.34 11.65
C PRO A 53 2.31 6.34 11.54
N LYS A 54 2.96 6.06 12.68
CA LYS A 54 4.04 5.06 12.79
C LYS A 54 3.55 3.65 12.48
N GLU A 55 2.45 3.21 13.09
CA GLU A 55 1.86 1.89 12.82
C GLU A 55 1.44 1.75 11.36
N LEU A 56 0.85 2.78 10.79
CA LEU A 56 0.40 2.79 9.40
C LEU A 56 1.59 2.69 8.43
N ARG A 57 2.70 3.41 8.70
CA ARG A 57 3.96 3.29 7.95
C ARG A 57 4.54 1.90 8.04
N VAL A 58 4.61 1.32 9.25
CA VAL A 58 5.14 -0.05 9.45
C VAL A 58 4.28 -1.07 8.71
N ALA A 59 2.95 -1.00 8.85
CA ALA A 59 2.02 -1.89 8.17
C ALA A 59 2.18 -1.82 6.65
N TYR A 60 2.21 -0.60 6.10
CA TYR A 60 2.48 -0.38 4.67
C TYR A 60 3.82 -0.96 4.22
N PHE A 61 4.90 -0.70 4.96
CA PHE A 61 6.22 -1.20 4.57
C PHE A 61 6.28 -2.72 4.57
N THR A 62 5.67 -3.36 5.57
CA THR A 62 5.60 -4.83 5.63
C THR A 62 4.77 -5.42 4.49
N ALA A 63 3.66 -4.78 4.11
CA ALA A 63 2.82 -5.20 2.99
C ALA A 63 3.52 -4.97 1.63
N ALA A 64 4.16 -3.82 1.45
CA ALA A 64 4.94 -3.47 0.27
C ALA A 64 6.07 -4.47 0.01
N LYS A 65 6.84 -4.82 1.04
CA LYS A 65 7.93 -5.80 0.93
C LYS A 65 7.44 -7.17 0.45
N ARG A 66 6.27 -7.62 0.90
CA ARG A 66 5.68 -8.91 0.48
C ARG A 66 5.34 -8.97 -1.01
N CYS A 67 5.21 -7.83 -1.67
CA CYS A 67 4.94 -7.75 -3.11
C CYS A 67 6.21 -7.81 -3.96
N HIS A 68 7.39 -7.96 -3.35
CA HIS A 68 8.64 -8.02 -4.10
C HIS A 68 8.77 -9.36 -4.87
N PRO A 69 9.14 -9.34 -6.16
CA PRO A 69 9.28 -10.56 -6.97
C PRO A 69 10.30 -11.55 -6.37
N ASP A 70 11.34 -11.08 -5.68
CA ASP A 70 12.30 -11.99 -5.02
C ASP A 70 11.68 -12.84 -3.90
N LEU A 71 10.62 -12.36 -3.25
CA LEU A 71 9.94 -13.10 -2.17
C LEU A 71 8.81 -13.97 -2.69
N GLN A 72 8.26 -13.66 -3.87
CA GLN A 72 7.15 -14.39 -4.46
C GLN A 72 7.48 -14.82 -5.89
N PRO A 73 7.76 -16.12 -6.14
CA PRO A 73 8.05 -16.63 -7.48
C PRO A 73 6.80 -16.69 -8.40
N GLN A 74 5.66 -16.15 -7.96
CA GLN A 74 4.43 -16.12 -8.74
C GLN A 74 4.44 -15.01 -9.81
N SER A 75 3.39 -14.97 -10.62
CA SER A 75 3.25 -14.07 -11.77
C SER A 75 3.49 -12.60 -11.36
N ASN A 76 4.55 -11.99 -11.92
CA ASN A 76 5.00 -10.63 -11.60
C ASN A 76 3.88 -9.58 -11.79
N ARG A 77 2.90 -9.87 -12.65
CA ARG A 77 1.78 -8.97 -12.95
C ARG A 77 0.84 -8.78 -11.75
N ASP A 78 0.56 -9.85 -11.01
CA ASP A 78 -0.37 -9.81 -9.88
C ASP A 78 0.26 -9.05 -8.69
N LEU A 79 1.58 -9.13 -8.53
CA LEU A 79 2.34 -8.45 -7.49
C LEU A 79 2.38 -6.93 -7.69
N VAL A 80 2.54 -6.48 -8.94
CA VAL A 80 2.48 -5.05 -9.27
C VAL A 80 1.10 -4.48 -8.99
N GLU A 81 0.03 -5.20 -9.35
CA GLU A 81 -1.34 -4.76 -9.05
C GLU A 81 -1.59 -4.72 -7.54
N LEU A 82 -1.13 -5.73 -6.80
CA LEU A 82 -1.21 -5.78 -5.34
C LEU A 82 -0.46 -4.61 -4.67
N PHE A 83 0.74 -4.26 -5.15
CA PHE A 83 1.50 -3.12 -4.64
C PHE A 83 0.76 -1.79 -4.82
N HIS A 84 0.08 -1.61 -5.96
CA HIS A 84 -0.78 -0.45 -6.19
C HIS A 84 -1.98 -0.43 -5.25
N GLN A 85 -2.63 -1.58 -5.02
CA GLN A 85 -3.75 -1.68 -4.08
C GLN A 85 -3.32 -1.34 -2.64
N ILE A 86 -2.16 -1.84 -2.20
CA ILE A 86 -1.57 -1.54 -0.89
C ILE A 86 -1.25 -0.04 -0.76
N THR A 87 -0.70 0.57 -1.82
CA THR A 87 -0.40 2.01 -1.85
C THR A 87 -1.69 2.84 -1.77
N SER A 88 -2.72 2.47 -2.54
CA SER A 88 -4.03 3.13 -2.50
C SER A 88 -4.68 3.02 -1.12
N ALA A 89 -4.61 1.84 -0.50
CA ALA A 89 -5.10 1.59 0.85
C ALA A 89 -4.40 2.48 1.90
N TYR A 90 -3.07 2.57 1.83
CA TYR A 90 -2.28 3.44 2.71
C TYR A 90 -2.69 4.90 2.58
N GLU A 91 -2.84 5.41 1.36
CA GLU A 91 -3.21 6.80 1.11
C GLU A 91 -4.63 7.13 1.57
N LEU A 92 -5.56 6.18 1.41
CA LEU A 92 -6.92 6.33 1.91
C LEU A 92 -6.93 6.46 3.44
N LEU A 93 -6.19 5.58 4.14
CA LEU A 93 -6.08 5.64 5.60
C LEU A 93 -5.33 6.89 6.08
N GLN A 94 -4.30 7.32 5.35
CA GLN A 94 -3.56 8.54 5.64
C GLN A 94 -4.45 9.78 5.54
N LYS A 95 -5.28 9.90 4.49
CA LYS A 95 -6.24 11.01 4.33
C LYS A 95 -7.34 11.00 5.39
N GLY A 96 -7.78 9.82 5.82
CA GLY A 96 -8.77 9.67 6.89
C GLY A 96 -8.22 9.99 8.28
N ASN A 97 -6.89 9.92 8.47
CA ASN A 97 -6.25 10.23 9.74
C ASN A 97 -6.04 11.75 9.85
N ASN A 98 -7.04 12.44 10.41
CA ASN A 98 -7.07 13.90 10.57
C ASN A 98 -6.08 14.44 11.62
N THR A 99 -5.12 13.62 12.04
CA THR A 99 -4.08 13.98 12.99
C THR A 99 -3.00 14.73 12.23
N ASN A 100 -2.87 16.04 12.49
CA ASN A 100 -1.73 16.86 12.02
C ASN A 100 -0.38 16.40 12.60
N ASP A 101 -0.37 15.32 13.39
CA ASP A 101 0.81 14.74 14.05
C ASP A 101 1.54 13.71 13.16
N TRP A 102 1.67 14.03 11.87
CA TRP A 102 2.61 13.34 10.97
C TRP A 102 4.06 13.77 11.21
N THR A 103 4.29 14.56 12.26
CA THR A 103 5.60 14.97 12.73
C THR A 103 6.42 13.81 13.28
N ASP A 104 5.77 12.82 13.91
CA ASP A 104 6.43 11.62 14.43
C ASP A 104 6.00 10.36 13.66
N VAL A 105 6.54 10.19 12.46
CA VAL A 105 6.41 8.94 11.68
C VAL A 105 7.41 7.87 12.17
N GLY A 106 8.15 8.15 13.25
CA GLY A 106 9.15 7.26 13.83
C GLY A 106 10.32 6.91 12.89
N ILE A 107 10.70 7.82 11.99
CA ILE A 107 11.88 7.64 11.13
C ILE A 107 13.14 7.86 11.98
N THR A 108 13.98 6.83 12.09
CA THR A 108 15.24 6.95 12.83
C THR A 108 16.32 7.64 12.00
N ASP A 109 17.34 8.20 12.67
CA ASP A 109 18.50 8.80 12.00
C ASP A 109 19.18 7.80 11.05
N ASP A 110 19.31 6.54 11.48
CA ASP A 110 19.94 5.47 10.69
C ASP A 110 19.10 5.08 9.46
N GLU A 111 17.77 5.03 9.61
CA GLU A 111 16.86 4.79 8.48
C GLU A 111 16.97 5.89 7.42
N GLU A 112 16.93 7.16 7.85
CA GLU A 112 17.06 8.30 6.94
C GLU A 112 18.44 8.30 6.26
N ALA A 113 19.52 8.06 7.00
CA ALA A 113 20.87 8.00 6.45
C ALA A 113 21.01 6.88 5.41
N THR A 114 20.48 5.69 5.71
CA THR A 114 20.48 4.55 4.79
C THR A 114 19.70 4.88 3.50
N PHE A 115 18.54 5.52 3.63
CA PHE A 115 17.75 5.96 2.49
C PHE A 115 18.50 6.97 1.61
N ARG A 116 19.15 7.97 2.23
CA ARG A 116 19.96 8.97 1.51
C ARG A 116 21.10 8.34 0.72
N VAL A 117 21.79 7.36 1.29
CA VAL A 117 22.86 6.62 0.61
C VAL A 117 22.28 5.84 -0.58
N ALA A 118 21.19 5.09 -0.36
CA ALA A 118 20.56 4.29 -1.42
C ALA A 118 20.06 5.14 -2.60
N CYS A 119 19.43 6.29 -2.35
CA CYS A 119 19.03 7.22 -3.42
C CYS A 119 20.23 7.66 -4.27
N LYS A 120 21.35 7.99 -3.61
CA LYS A 120 22.55 8.47 -4.30
C LYS A 120 23.25 7.35 -5.09
N GLU A 121 23.34 6.16 -4.52
CA GLU A 121 24.04 5.04 -5.14
C GLU A 121 23.25 4.41 -6.30
N GLN A 122 21.94 4.20 -6.12
CA GLN A 122 21.13 3.48 -7.11
C GLN A 122 20.51 4.39 -8.16
N LEU A 123 20.05 5.58 -7.76
CA LEU A 123 19.36 6.52 -8.66
C LEU A 123 20.26 7.68 -9.11
N GLY A 124 21.38 7.92 -8.44
CA GLY A 124 22.20 9.12 -8.67
C GLY A 124 21.49 10.42 -8.25
N LEU A 125 20.45 10.34 -7.43
CA LEU A 125 19.61 11.47 -7.02
C LEU A 125 19.72 11.74 -5.52
N THR A 126 19.41 12.97 -5.12
CA THR A 126 19.25 13.29 -3.69
C THR A 126 17.93 12.72 -3.18
N ALA A 127 17.89 12.35 -1.89
CA ALA A 127 16.67 11.84 -1.27
C ALA A 127 15.52 12.84 -1.31
N GLU A 128 15.84 14.14 -1.24
CA GLU A 128 14.86 15.23 -1.36
C GLU A 128 14.18 15.22 -2.73
N THR A 129 14.95 15.07 -3.81
CA THR A 129 14.41 14.96 -5.18
C THR A 129 13.54 13.72 -5.35
N VAL A 130 13.93 12.61 -4.73
CA VAL A 130 13.14 11.37 -4.75
C VAL A 130 11.81 11.56 -4.02
N GLU A 131 11.81 12.17 -2.83
CA GLU A 131 10.56 12.46 -2.10
C GLU A 131 9.66 13.43 -2.87
N GLU A 132 10.20 14.48 -3.47
CA GLU A 132 9.44 15.39 -4.32
C GLU A 132 8.81 14.67 -5.52
N SER A 133 9.58 13.79 -6.17
CA SER A 133 9.10 12.99 -7.30
C SER A 133 7.96 12.05 -6.87
N LYS A 134 8.06 11.41 -5.70
CA LYS A 134 7.00 10.55 -5.14
C LYS A 134 5.67 11.29 -4.93
N GLN A 135 5.69 12.61 -4.72
CA GLN A 135 4.48 13.43 -4.59
C GLN A 135 3.90 13.88 -5.93
N ASN A 136 4.66 13.77 -7.03
CA ASN A 136 4.23 14.24 -8.34
C ASN A 136 3.24 13.23 -8.98
N PRO A 137 2.01 13.65 -9.36
CA PRO A 137 1.03 12.77 -9.98
C PRO A 137 1.48 12.23 -11.34
N MET A 138 2.21 13.03 -12.14
CA MET A 138 2.74 12.59 -13.45
C MET A 138 3.78 11.48 -13.27
N PHE A 139 4.61 11.57 -12.23
CA PHE A 139 5.58 10.54 -11.91
C PHE A 139 4.90 9.23 -11.52
N ARG A 140 3.81 9.31 -10.74
CA ARG A 140 3.01 8.14 -10.34
C ARG A 140 2.30 7.48 -11.51
N GLU A 141 1.75 8.27 -12.43
CA GLU A 141 1.19 7.75 -13.68
C GLU A 141 2.27 7.10 -14.54
N TRP A 142 3.42 7.75 -14.68
CA TRP A 142 4.57 7.20 -15.40
C TRP A 142 5.06 5.87 -14.79
N LEU A 143 5.04 5.74 -13.46
CA LEU A 143 5.39 4.50 -12.76
C LEU A 143 4.44 3.34 -13.10
N GLN A 144 3.22 3.58 -13.56
CA GLN A 144 2.31 2.51 -14.02
C GLN A 144 2.67 2.00 -15.43
N GLY A 145 3.57 2.69 -16.13
CA GLY A 145 4.06 2.30 -17.44
C GLY A 145 4.85 1.00 -17.41
N LYS A 146 4.97 0.36 -18.59
CA LYS A 146 5.71 -0.91 -18.79
C LYS A 146 7.15 -0.69 -19.25
N THR A 147 7.78 0.40 -18.83
CA THR A 147 9.16 0.71 -19.22
C THR A 147 10.14 0.11 -18.21
N ASP A 148 11.34 -0.24 -18.66
CA ASP A 148 12.40 -0.76 -17.77
C ASP A 148 12.73 0.23 -16.66
N ALA A 149 12.70 1.53 -16.97
CA ALA A 149 12.91 2.60 -16.00
C ALA A 149 11.79 2.63 -14.94
N ALA A 150 10.53 2.50 -15.33
CA ALA A 150 9.42 2.43 -14.37
C ALA A 150 9.56 1.21 -13.46
N TYR A 151 9.91 0.04 -14.02
CA TYR A 151 10.15 -1.18 -13.24
C TYR A 151 11.31 -1.01 -12.25
N PHE A 152 12.42 -0.42 -12.68
CA PHE A 152 13.56 -0.13 -11.82
C PHE A 152 13.17 0.77 -10.63
N TRP A 153 12.40 1.82 -10.87
CA TRP A 153 11.90 2.69 -9.80
C TRP A 153 10.89 2.00 -8.89
N GLN A 154 9.99 1.19 -9.43
CA GLN A 154 9.06 0.40 -8.60
C GLN A 154 9.81 -0.52 -7.65
N ASN A 155 10.84 -1.23 -8.14
CA ASN A 155 11.68 -2.09 -7.32
C ASN A 155 12.46 -1.30 -6.27
N PHE A 156 13.05 -0.16 -6.65
CA PHE A 156 13.72 0.73 -5.70
C PHE A 156 12.76 1.16 -4.58
N LEU A 157 11.58 1.67 -4.94
CA LEU A 157 10.60 2.14 -3.97
C LEU A 157 10.13 1.00 -3.07
N ALA A 158 9.82 -0.18 -3.61
CA ALA A 158 9.40 -1.34 -2.82
C ALA A 158 10.43 -1.71 -1.72
N ASN A 159 11.73 -1.60 -2.02
CA ASN A 159 12.81 -1.90 -1.08
C ASN A 159 13.05 -0.78 -0.04
N HIS A 160 12.72 0.46 -0.38
CA HIS A 160 13.10 1.65 0.38
C HIS A 160 11.93 2.46 0.93
N GLY A 161 10.81 1.81 1.26
CA GLY A 161 9.70 2.46 1.99
C GLY A 161 8.50 2.81 1.13
N GLY A 162 8.47 2.38 -0.13
CA GLY A 162 7.42 2.64 -1.09
C GLY A 162 7.17 4.14 -1.26
N PHE A 163 5.90 4.52 -1.23
CA PHE A 163 5.47 5.93 -1.24
C PHE A 163 5.42 6.58 0.14
N ALA A 164 5.66 5.82 1.23
CA ALA A 164 5.70 6.40 2.57
C ALA A 164 6.92 7.31 2.73
N PRO A 165 6.81 8.40 3.52
CA PRO A 165 7.93 9.31 3.73
C PRO A 165 9.10 8.61 4.43
N MET A 166 10.30 8.83 3.91
CA MET A 166 11.56 8.32 4.46
C MET A 166 12.50 9.42 4.94
N LEU A 167 12.11 10.69 4.73
CA LEU A 167 12.79 11.84 5.30
C LEU A 167 11.99 12.38 6.48
N ARG A 168 12.69 12.72 7.56
CA ARG A 168 12.07 13.44 8.67
C ARG A 168 11.60 14.82 8.19
N PRO A 169 10.45 15.31 8.68
CA PRO A 169 10.03 16.67 8.41
C PRO A 169 11.13 17.63 8.84
N LYS A 170 11.60 18.49 7.94
CA LYS A 170 12.53 19.54 8.33
C LYS A 170 11.82 20.38 9.39
N PRO A 171 12.41 20.62 10.58
CA PRO A 171 11.84 21.55 11.53
C PRO A 171 11.69 22.86 10.76
N GLN A 172 10.45 23.33 10.62
CA GLN A 172 10.22 24.63 10.00
C GLN A 172 10.93 25.62 10.93
N LEU A 173 12.13 26.05 10.54
CA LEU A 173 12.81 27.17 11.16
C LEU A 173 11.83 28.31 11.02
N THR A 174 11.10 28.61 12.09
CA THR A 174 10.16 29.70 12.12
C THR A 174 10.96 30.92 11.71
N ALA A 175 10.61 31.49 10.56
CA ALA A 175 11.16 32.73 10.08
C ALA A 175 10.69 33.84 11.02
N SER A 176 11.24 33.89 12.23
CA SER A 176 11.35 35.10 13.03
C SER A 176 12.51 35.91 12.45
N SER A 177 12.26 36.41 11.24
CA SER A 177 13.03 37.46 10.60
C SER A 177 12.88 38.74 11.41
N SER A 178 13.64 38.86 12.50
CA SER A 178 13.88 40.15 13.14
C SER A 178 15.35 40.53 13.04
N ALA A 179 15.59 41.47 12.12
CA ALA A 179 16.69 42.44 12.10
C ALA A 179 18.14 41.92 12.14
N ARG A 180 18.71 41.60 10.97
CA ARG A 180 20.12 41.96 10.70
C ARG A 180 20.17 43.30 9.98
N THR A 181 20.23 44.37 10.77
CA THR A 181 20.62 45.71 10.33
C THR A 181 21.98 45.62 9.65
N LEU A 182 21.99 45.77 8.32
CA LEU A 182 23.20 46.03 7.53
C LEU A 182 23.81 47.35 8.01
N ARG A 183 24.80 47.29 8.90
CA ARG A 183 25.68 48.42 9.20
C ARG A 183 26.56 48.69 7.98
N ARG A 184 26.06 49.55 7.10
CA ARG A 184 26.79 50.17 5.99
C ARG A 184 28.00 50.92 6.55
N ARG A 185 29.19 50.34 6.39
CA ARG A 185 30.47 50.99 6.67
C ARG A 185 30.63 52.15 5.70
N LYS A 186 30.52 53.39 6.20
CA LYS A 186 30.86 54.61 5.47
C LYS A 186 32.39 54.73 5.49
N ARG A 187 33.00 54.74 4.32
CA ARG A 187 34.39 55.20 4.12
C ARG A 187 34.43 56.72 4.21
#